data_AF-A0A1Q5ZTC3-F1
#
_entry.id   AF-A0A1Q5ZTC3-F1
#
_cell.length_a   1.000
_cell.length_b   1.000
_cell.length_c   1.000
_cell.angle_alpha   90.00
_cell.angle_beta   90.00
_cell.angle_gamma   90.00
#
_symmetry.space_group_name_H-M   'P 1'
#
loop_
_entity.id
_entity.type
_entity.pdbx_description
1 polymer ?
#
loop_
_entity_poly.entity_id
_entity_poly.type
_entity_poly.pdbx_seq_one_letter_code
_entity_poly.pdbx_strand_id
1 'polypeptide(L)' 'MKINNIPKTALIIFISGLLISTVMPVAGHYFFLPDFVKGVIMGLGLALEVVALVIFQRSKKNASCSVWNN' A
#
# COMPACT_ATOMS: atom_id res chain seq x y z
N MET A 1 0.68 -3.89 -21.27
CA MET A 1 1.54 -3.02 -20.43
C MET A 1 2.57 -3.91 -19.76
N LYS A 2 3.86 -3.80 -20.12
CA LYS A 2 4.90 -4.76 -19.68
C LYS A 2 5.30 -4.44 -18.24
N ILE A 3 4.86 -5.27 -17.29
CA ILE A 3 5.15 -5.16 -15.85
C ILE A 3 6.58 -5.68 -15.61
N ASN A 4 7.59 -4.96 -16.08
CA ASN A 4 8.99 -5.29 -15.83
C ASN A 4 9.45 -4.56 -14.56
N ASN A 5 9.70 -5.32 -13.49
CA ASN A 5 10.33 -4.91 -12.22
C ASN A 5 9.54 -3.97 -11.30
N ILE A 6 8.35 -4.39 -10.90
CA ILE A 6 7.78 -3.89 -9.64
C ILE A 6 8.57 -4.53 -8.49
N PRO A 7 9.15 -3.75 -7.56
CA PRO A 7 9.80 -4.33 -6.39
C PRO A 7 8.75 -5.13 -5.59
N LYS A 8 8.92 -6.45 -5.51
CA LYS A 8 7.99 -7.38 -4.85
C LYS A 8 7.64 -6.93 -3.44
N THR A 9 8.58 -6.31 -2.73
CA THR A 9 8.41 -5.72 -1.41
C THR A 9 7.35 -4.62 -1.38
N ALA A 10 7.33 -3.69 -2.35
CA ALA A 10 6.33 -2.62 -2.40
C ALA A 10 4.94 -3.17 -2.70
N LEU A 11 4.85 -4.23 -3.50
CA LEU A 11 3.61 -4.90 -3.83
C LEU A 11 3.04 -5.64 -2.60
N ILE A 12 3.88 -6.31 -1.80
CA ILE A 12 3.47 -6.95 -0.55
C ILE A 12 2.95 -5.91 0.46
N ILE A 13 3.65 -4.78 0.61
CA ILE A 13 3.23 -3.69 1.51
C ILE A 13 1.87 -3.13 1.04
N PHE A 14 1.72 -2.89 -0.26
CA PHE A 14 0.46 -2.42 -0.83
C PHE A 14 -0.71 -3.39 -0.59
N ILE A 15 -0.51 -4.69 -0.85
CA ILE A 15 -1.53 -5.71 -0.60
C ILE A 15 -1.89 -5.78 0.90
N SER A 16 -0.90 -5.68 1.78
CA SER A 16 -1.14 -5.72 3.22
C SER A 16 -1.95 -4.51 3.72
N GLY A 17 -1.67 -3.31 3.22
CA GLY A 17 -2.43 -2.10 3.51
C GLY A 17 -3.87 -2.19 2.98
N LEU A 18 -4.03 -2.67 1.74
CA LEU A 18 -5.34 -2.87 1.11
C LEU A 18 -6.18 -3.91 1.88
N LEU A 19 -5.55 -4.99 2.35
CA LEU A 19 -6.22 -6.01 3.13
C LEU A 19 -6.71 -5.46 4.47
N ILE A 20 -5.90 -4.64 5.16
CA ILE A 20 -6.30 -4.00 6.41
C ILE A 20 -7.45 -3.01 6.18
N SER A 21 -7.36 -2.17 5.14
CA SER A 21 -8.39 -1.17 4.79
C SER A 21 -9.73 -1.82 4.41
N THR A 22 -9.71 -3.01 3.80
CA THR A 22 -10.92 -3.73 3.38
C THR A 22 -11.48 -4.66 4.45
N VAL A 23 -10.62 -5.27 5.27
CA VAL A 23 -11.05 -6.17 6.35
C VAL A 23 -11.62 -5.38 7.54
N MET A 24 -11.12 -4.18 7.85
CA MET A 24 -11.67 -3.39 8.97
C MET A 24 -13.16 -3.05 8.89
N PRO A 25 -13.72 -2.57 7.76
CA PRO A 25 -15.16 -2.31 7.68
C PRO A 25 -15.99 -3.60 7.80
N VAL A 26 -15.48 -4.72 7.29
CA VAL A 26 -16.15 -6.03 7.43
C VAL A 26 -16.08 -6.52 8.88
N ALA A 27 -14.90 -6.46 9.51
CA ALA A 27 -14.71 -6.83 10.91
C ALA A 27 -15.50 -5.91 11.85
N GLY A 28 -15.64 -4.64 11.52
CA GLY A 28 -16.42 -3.66 12.27
C GLY A 28 -17.94 -3.94 12.28
N HIS A 29 -18.43 -4.82 11.41
CA HIS A 29 -19.80 -5.34 11.44
C HIS A 29 -19.97 -6.49 12.45
N TYR A 30 -18.90 -7.26 12.72
CA TYR A 30 -18.92 -8.37 13.66
C TYR A 30 -18.40 -8.00 15.06
N PHE A 31 -17.53 -7.00 15.15
CA PHE A 31 -16.97 -6.47 16.38
C PHE A 31 -17.36 -5.00 16.58
N PHE A 32 -17.99 -4.71 17.72
CA PHE A 32 -18.23 -3.35 18.20
C PHE A 32 -16.92 -2.73 18.70
N LEU A 33 -16.03 -2.35 17.78
CA LEU A 33 -14.92 -1.46 18.12
C LEU A 33 -15.43 -0.01 18.18
N PRO A 34 -14.93 0.81 19.13
CA PRO A 34 -15.24 2.23 19.20
C PRO A 34 -14.79 2.95 17.92
N ASP A 35 -15.58 3.93 17.47
CA ASP A 35 -15.41 4.62 16.18
C ASP A 35 -14.01 5.23 15.99
N PHE A 36 -13.41 5.71 17.08
CA PHE A 36 -12.05 6.24 17.07
C PHE A 36 -11.02 5.18 16.64
N VAL A 37 -11.12 3.97 17.18
CA VAL A 37 -10.16 2.88 16.87
C VAL A 37 -10.34 2.40 15.43
N LYS A 38 -11.59 2.32 14.95
CA LYS A 38 -11.88 1.99 13.54
C LYS A 38 -11.24 3.02 12.60
N GLY A 39 -11.41 4.31 12.89
CA GLY A 39 -10.83 5.40 12.11
C GLY A 39 -9.29 5.37 12.09
N VAL A 40 -8.65 5.11 13.24
CA VAL A 40 -7.19 5.03 13.34
C VAL A 40 -6.64 3.86 12.53
N ILE A 41 -7.23 2.67 12.62
CA ILE A 41 -6.76 1.49 11.88
C ILE A 41 -6.95 1.69 10.38
N MET A 42 -8.09 2.24 9.96
CA MET A 42 -8.36 2.54 8.54
C MET A 42 -7.40 3.61 8.00
N GLY A 43 -7.12 4.65 8.79
CA GLY A 43 -6.14 5.68 8.46
C GLY A 43 -4.72 5.12 8.33
N LEU A 44 -4.31 4.20 9.20
CA LEU A 44 -3.02 3.50 9.11
C LEU A 44 -2.91 2.63 7.85
N GLY A 45 -3.98 1.91 7.49
CA GLY A 45 -4.04 1.12 6.25
C GLY A 45 -3.81 2.00 5.02
N LEU A 46 -4.53 3.12 4.92
CA LEU A 46 -4.38 4.09 3.85
C LEU A 46 -2.99 4.73 3.81
N ALA A 47 -2.42 5.07 4.98
CA ALA A 47 -1.08 5.64 5.06
C ALA A 47 -0.02 4.67 4.52
N LEU A 48 -0.15 3.37 4.83
CA LEU A 48 0.73 2.32 4.28
C LEU A 48 0.62 2.24 2.76
N GLU A 49 -0.59 2.32 2.20
CA GLU A 49 -0.81 2.29 0.75
C GLU A 49 -0.17 3.50 0.06
N VAL A 50 -0.28 4.70 0.63
CA VAL A 50 0.36 5.91 0.11
C VAL A 50 1.88 5.77 0.12
N VAL A 51 2.47 5.26 1.21
CA VAL A 51 3.92 5.01 1.28
C VAL A 51 4.35 4.01 0.22
N ALA A 52 3.60 2.92 0.02
CA ALA A 52 3.88 1.93 -1.02
C ALA A 52 3.83 2.54 -2.42
N LEU A 53 2.85 3.40 -2.70
CA LEU A 53 2.72 4.12 -3.97
C LEU A 53 3.87 5.10 -4.19
N VAL A 54 4.33 5.80 -3.15
CA VAL A 54 5.49 6.70 -3.23
C VAL A 54 6.77 5.90 -3.54
N ILE A 55 6.97 4.75 -2.89
CA ILE A 55 8.09 3.84 -3.17
C ILE A 55 8.01 3.34 -4.61
N PHE A 56 6.82 3.00 -5.09
CA PHE A 56 6.58 2.56 -6.47
C PHE A 56 6.99 3.64 -7.49
N GLN A 57 6.58 4.89 -7.27
CA GLN A 57 6.94 6.01 -8.13
C GLN A 57 8.45 6.30 -8.10
N ARG A 58 9.09 6.24 -6.92
CA ARG A 58 10.54 6.41 -6.80
C ARG A 58 11.31 5.29 -7.50
N SER A 59 10.87 4.03 -7.35
CA SER A 59 11.47 2.89 -8.04
C SER A 59 11.36 3.01 -9.56
N LYS A 60 10.22 3.49 -10.07
CA LYS A 60 10.03 3.73 -11.51
C LYS A 60 10.96 4.82 -12.05
N LYS A 61 11.17 5.90 -11.29
CA LYS A 61 12.13 6.96 -11.65
C LYS A 61 13.57 6.45 -11.69
N ASN A 62 13.98 5.68 -10.69
CA ASN A 62 15.35 5.12 -10.63
C ASN A 62 15.63 4.12 -11.75
N ALA A 63 14.65 3.28 -12.12
CA ALA A 63 14.79 2.35 -13.26
C ALA A 63 14.93 3.09 -14.60
N SER A 64 14.32 4.28 -14.75
CA SER A 64 14.45 5.08 -15.97
C SER A 64 15.84 5.70 -16.11
N CYS A 65 16.50 6.06 -15.00
CA CYS A 65 17.87 6.58 -15.03
C CYS A 65 18.93 5.50 -15.26
N SER A 66 18.70 4.25 -14.85
CA SER A 66 19.66 3.15 -15.11
C SER A 66 19.68 2.69 -16.57
N VAL A 67 18.58 2.87 -17.30
CA VAL A 67 18.48 2.52 -18.74
C VAL A 67 19.28 3.49 -19.62
N TRP A 68 19.51 4.72 -19.17
CA TRP A 68 20.26 5.71 -19.96
C TRP A 68 21.79 5.62 -19.79
N ASN A 69 22.27 4.78 -18.87
CA ASN A 69 23.70 4.63 -18.54
C ASN A 69 24.30 3.29 -19.02
N ASN A 70 23.69 2.66 -20.03
CA ASN A 70 24.19 1.42 -20.65
C ASN A 70 24.11 1.48 -22.17
#